data_AF-A0A7L0WLF1-F1
#
_entry.id   AF-A0A7L0WLF1-F1
#
_cell.length_a   1.000
_cell.length_b   1.000
_cell.length_c   1.000
_cell.angle_alpha   90.00
_cell.angle_beta   90.00
_cell.angle_gamma   90.00
#
_symmetry.space_group_name_H-M   'P 1'
#
loop_
_entity.id
_entity.type
_entity.pdbx_description
1 polymer ?
#
loop_
_entity_poly.entity_id
_entity_poly.type
_entity_poly.pdbx_seq_one_letter_code
_entity_poly.pdbx_strand_id
1 'polypeptide(L)'
;SPLVLAAVLLLVALLAAIYFARAGSYFQDPLFCVFVVFSFTSAVDLLISLEEDGYVSGFVEVYVREGEPYLRTAHGIMICYWDGIVHYGLYLAMIAAMSQRKSYRNLGLFWLGSLTMSILVFLIGNLIGKYSSNISPAFLLNLPYILILIWAGVRLFQQPRALPCLTVEQVEQEQRKWLHQRPHDLALVLVLLLVASFTFFRGMVVLDCPADSCFEYIYQHEPYLRDPVAYPKVQMLIYLFYILPFLCLCIYGLVRPGCSWMPDWSLVVAGAVAQAQFSHLGSSLHSRTPFPYQTPEDVWWSFLITNVLYALGPQLLAARCLCSPAFFLPTAPGSLRGSKKHQ
;
A
#
# COMPACT_ATOMS: atom_id res chain seq x y z
N SER A 1 29.56 10.56 6.45
CA SER A 1 29.56 9.09 6.42
C SER A 1 28.14 8.58 6.67
N PRO A 2 27.75 7.42 6.14
CA PRO A 2 26.42 6.84 6.35
C PRO A 2 26.11 6.60 7.83
N LEU A 3 27.13 6.31 8.64
CA LEU A 3 27.05 6.26 10.10
C LEU A 3 26.65 7.61 10.73
N VAL A 4 27.06 8.74 10.15
CA VAL A 4 26.72 10.08 10.67
C VAL A 4 25.28 10.45 10.34
N LEU A 5 24.78 10.15 9.13
CA LEU A 5 23.36 10.39 8.82
C LEU A 5 22.47 9.46 9.63
N ALA A 6 22.77 8.16 9.67
CA ALA A 6 22.03 7.22 10.52
C ALA A 6 22.08 7.64 11.99
N ALA A 7 23.23 8.09 12.50
CA ALA A 7 23.35 8.62 13.85
C ALA A 7 22.58 9.94 14.05
N VAL A 8 22.52 10.82 13.04
CA VAL A 8 21.73 12.07 13.09
C VAL A 8 20.24 11.77 13.05
N LEU A 9 19.80 10.80 12.24
CA LEU A 9 18.41 10.33 12.19
C LEU A 9 18.01 9.67 13.51
N LEU A 10 18.86 8.79 14.02
CA LEU A 10 18.68 8.19 15.35
C LEU A 10 18.67 9.26 16.42
N LEU A 11 19.57 10.24 16.37
CA LEU A 11 19.66 11.33 17.34
C LEU A 11 18.43 12.25 17.25
N VAL A 12 17.94 12.58 16.06
CA VAL A 12 16.72 13.37 15.88
C VAL A 12 15.50 12.59 16.36
N ALA A 13 15.40 11.30 16.04
CA ALA A 13 14.35 10.42 16.56
C ALA A 13 14.42 10.26 18.08
N LEU A 14 15.62 10.16 18.65
CA LEU A 14 15.86 10.05 20.08
C LEU A 14 15.59 11.37 20.80
N LEU A 15 16.00 12.50 20.22
CA LEU A 15 15.75 13.84 20.75
C LEU A 15 14.27 14.20 20.65
N ALA A 16 13.60 13.82 19.56
CA ALA A 16 12.16 13.86 19.44
C ALA A 16 11.52 13.01 20.54
N ALA A 17 11.89 11.73 20.67
CA ALA A 17 11.36 10.84 21.71
C ALA A 17 11.60 11.36 23.14
N ILE A 18 12.76 11.96 23.43
CA ILE A 18 13.12 12.54 24.74
C ILE A 18 12.35 13.85 25.00
N TYR A 19 12.26 14.72 24.00
CA TYR A 19 11.46 15.94 24.07
C TYR A 19 9.99 15.62 24.31
N PHE A 20 9.47 14.59 23.64
CA PHE A 20 8.10 14.10 23.77
C PHE A 20 7.83 13.38 25.10
N ALA A 21 8.80 12.61 25.63
CA ALA A 21 8.70 12.01 26.96
C ALA A 21 8.62 13.06 28.07
N ARG A 22 9.15 14.28 27.83
CA ARG A 22 9.09 15.41 28.76
C ARG A 22 7.85 16.29 28.60
N ALA A 23 7.20 16.29 27.43
CA ALA A 23 6.05 17.14 27.11
C ALA A 23 4.70 16.61 27.64
N GLY A 24 4.69 16.06 28.86
CA GLY A 24 3.56 15.33 29.46
C GLY A 24 2.17 15.93 29.20
N SER A 25 1.19 15.01 28.99
CA SER A 25 -0.25 15.22 28.77
C SER A 25 -0.75 15.36 27.32
N TYR A 26 0.10 15.70 26.34
CA TYR A 26 -0.37 15.84 24.93
C TYR A 26 -0.49 14.52 24.14
N PHE A 27 0.20 13.44 24.57
CA PHE A 27 0.25 12.17 23.82
C PHE A 27 -0.49 11.02 24.51
N GLN A 28 -1.75 10.81 24.10
CA GLN A 28 -2.52 9.61 24.49
C GLN A 28 -2.27 8.41 23.56
N ASP A 29 -1.74 8.63 22.35
CA ASP A 29 -1.57 7.58 21.34
C ASP A 29 -0.11 7.47 20.85
N PRO A 30 0.57 6.33 21.10
CA PRO A 30 1.97 6.13 20.72
C PRO A 30 2.20 6.10 19.20
N LEU A 31 1.15 5.96 18.37
CA LEU A 31 1.27 6.03 16.92
C LEU A 31 1.71 7.41 16.42
N PHE A 32 1.52 8.46 17.23
CA PHE A 32 1.95 9.80 16.85
C PHE A 32 3.46 9.86 16.60
N CYS A 33 4.26 9.24 17.48
CA CYS A 33 5.71 9.21 17.35
C CYS A 33 6.13 8.48 16.07
N VAL A 34 5.43 7.39 15.73
CA VAL A 34 5.68 6.65 14.49
C VAL A 34 5.45 7.56 13.29
N PHE A 35 4.31 8.26 13.23
CA PHE A 35 4.03 9.15 12.09
C PHE A 35 4.98 10.34 11.98
N VAL A 36 5.46 10.90 13.10
CA VAL A 36 6.46 11.98 13.06
C VAL A 36 7.82 11.48 12.57
N VAL A 37 8.28 10.32 13.06
CA VAL A 37 9.53 9.74 12.60
C VAL A 37 9.43 9.40 11.11
N PHE A 38 8.31 8.79 10.69
CA PHE A 38 8.12 8.40 9.30
C PHE A 38 7.89 9.61 8.37
N SER A 39 7.34 10.73 8.88
CA SER A 39 7.28 11.99 8.12
C SER A 39 8.67 12.56 7.89
N PHE A 40 9.58 12.39 8.85
CA PHE A 40 10.96 12.78 8.65
C PHE A 40 11.65 11.87 7.62
N THR A 41 11.51 10.54 7.72
CA THR A 41 12.15 9.61 6.77
C THR A 41 11.64 9.82 5.34
N SER A 42 10.33 10.02 5.16
CA SER A 42 9.76 10.33 3.84
C SER A 42 10.32 11.63 3.23
N ALA A 43 10.61 12.65 4.04
CA ALA A 43 11.27 13.85 3.53
C ALA A 43 12.71 13.56 3.06
N VAL A 44 13.41 12.64 3.71
CA VAL A 44 14.70 12.14 3.24
C VAL A 44 14.52 11.38 1.93
N ASP A 45 13.55 10.48 1.82
CA ASP A 45 13.25 9.73 0.60
C ASP A 45 12.97 10.66 -0.60
N LEU A 46 12.29 11.78 -0.37
CA LEU A 46 12.10 12.80 -1.40
C LEU A 46 13.44 13.42 -1.87
N LEU A 47 14.36 13.70 -0.95
CA LEU A 47 15.68 14.20 -1.31
C LEU A 47 16.48 13.16 -2.09
N ILE A 48 16.40 11.88 -1.71
CA ILE A 48 17.05 10.76 -2.41
C ILE A 48 16.57 10.71 -3.86
N SER A 49 15.25 10.67 -4.08
CA SER A 49 14.67 10.58 -5.42
C SER A 49 15.03 11.80 -6.29
N LEU A 50 14.94 13.01 -5.75
CA LEU A 50 15.32 14.24 -6.46
C LEU A 50 16.81 14.29 -6.83
N GLU A 51 17.69 13.78 -5.96
CA GLU A 51 19.13 13.72 -6.23
C GLU A 51 19.48 12.66 -7.26
N GLU A 52 18.87 11.47 -7.19
CA GLU A 52 19.09 10.42 -8.18
C GLU A 52 18.57 10.81 -9.57
N ASP A 53 17.52 11.62 -9.68
CA ASP A 53 17.06 12.19 -10.96
C ASP A 53 17.79 13.47 -11.37
N GLY A 54 18.74 13.94 -10.56
CA GLY A 54 19.63 15.06 -10.89
C GLY A 54 19.01 16.45 -10.73
N TYR A 55 17.89 16.57 -10.03
CA TYR A 55 17.28 17.86 -9.69
C TYR A 55 18.02 18.58 -8.55
N VAL A 56 18.68 17.82 -7.68
CA VAL A 56 19.47 18.31 -6.53
C VAL A 56 20.80 17.55 -6.48
N SER A 57 21.84 18.08 -5.84
CA SER A 57 23.13 17.41 -5.71
C SER A 57 23.78 17.66 -4.36
N GLY A 58 24.47 16.65 -3.80
CA GLY A 58 25.42 16.83 -2.70
C GLY A 58 24.88 16.53 -1.30
N PHE A 59 23.73 15.84 -1.19
CA PHE A 59 23.13 15.52 0.11
C PHE A 59 23.24 14.03 0.46
N VAL A 60 23.02 13.15 -0.51
CA VAL A 60 22.81 11.72 -0.26
C VAL A 60 23.71 10.81 -1.12
N GLU A 61 24.48 11.34 -2.07
CA GLU A 61 25.31 10.58 -3.02
C GLU A 61 26.18 9.48 -2.36
N VAL A 62 26.84 9.78 -1.23
CA VAL A 62 27.66 8.79 -0.50
C VAL A 62 26.81 7.69 0.14
N TYR A 63 25.64 8.02 0.69
CA TYR A 63 24.76 7.05 1.36
C TYR A 63 24.10 6.10 0.36
N VAL A 64 23.61 6.60 -0.78
CA VAL A 64 22.97 5.75 -1.79
C VAL A 64 24.01 4.87 -2.51
N ARG A 65 25.20 5.42 -2.78
CA ARG A 65 26.26 4.71 -3.50
C ARG A 65 26.96 3.64 -2.66
N GLU A 66 27.14 3.87 -1.35
CA GLU A 66 27.88 2.95 -0.47
C GLU A 66 26.97 2.13 0.47
N GLY A 67 25.78 2.63 0.80
CA GLY A 67 24.86 1.99 1.76
C GLY A 67 23.77 1.15 1.10
N GLU A 68 23.06 1.73 0.13
CA GLU A 68 21.77 1.20 -0.36
C GLU A 68 21.63 1.28 -1.91
N PRO A 69 22.41 0.50 -2.67
CA PRO A 69 22.50 0.61 -4.13
C PRO A 69 21.18 0.29 -4.86
N TYR A 70 20.26 -0.39 -4.20
CA TYR A 70 18.92 -0.73 -4.71
C TYR A 70 18.00 0.50 -4.84
N LEU A 71 18.22 1.57 -4.06
CA LEU A 71 17.46 2.82 -4.19
C LEU A 71 17.72 3.56 -5.51
N ARG A 72 18.81 3.21 -6.20
CA ARG A 72 19.17 3.77 -7.51
C ARG A 72 18.40 3.16 -8.68
N THR A 73 17.69 2.06 -8.44
CA THR A 73 16.82 1.46 -9.45
C THR A 73 15.64 2.39 -9.73
N ALA A 74 15.04 2.28 -10.91
CA ALA A 74 13.80 2.99 -11.21
C ALA A 74 12.72 2.74 -10.14
N HIS A 75 12.58 1.49 -9.67
CA HIS A 75 11.64 1.13 -8.62
C HIS A 75 11.95 1.79 -7.27
N GLY A 76 13.23 1.79 -6.87
CA GLY A 76 13.68 2.47 -5.66
C GLY A 76 13.36 3.96 -5.69
N ILE A 77 13.67 4.64 -6.79
CA ILE A 77 13.35 6.07 -6.98
C ILE A 77 11.85 6.31 -6.92
N MET A 78 11.04 5.49 -7.59
CA MET A 78 9.59 5.67 -7.58
C MET A 78 8.96 5.40 -6.20
N ILE A 79 9.47 4.44 -5.42
CA ILE A 79 9.05 4.26 -4.02
C ILE A 79 9.42 5.50 -3.21
N CYS A 80 10.65 6.01 -3.35
CA CYS A 80 11.09 7.20 -2.64
C CYS A 80 10.24 8.44 -2.96
N TYR A 81 9.84 8.61 -4.23
CA TYR A 81 8.86 9.63 -4.59
C TYR A 81 7.54 9.41 -3.88
N TRP A 82 6.96 8.21 -3.97
CA TRP A 82 5.68 7.90 -3.30
C TRP A 82 5.72 8.18 -1.80
N ASP A 83 6.81 7.80 -1.15
CA ASP A 83 7.04 8.05 0.27
C ASP A 83 7.10 9.56 0.54
N GLY A 84 7.91 10.28 -0.23
CA GLY A 84 8.11 11.72 -0.12
C GLY A 84 6.89 12.60 -0.44
N ILE A 85 5.93 12.11 -1.23
CA ILE A 85 4.72 12.86 -1.59
C ILE A 85 3.47 12.33 -0.87
N VAL A 86 3.11 11.06 -1.09
CA VAL A 86 1.85 10.48 -0.62
C VAL A 86 1.95 10.10 0.84
N HIS A 87 2.97 9.33 1.23
CA HIS A 87 3.12 8.98 2.64
C HIS A 87 3.40 10.21 3.51
N TYR A 88 4.25 11.13 3.06
CA TYR A 88 4.46 12.41 3.74
C TYR A 88 3.14 13.15 4.00
N GLY A 89 2.31 13.32 2.97
CA GLY A 89 0.98 13.92 3.11
C GLY A 89 0.07 13.16 4.08
N LEU A 90 0.06 11.83 4.02
CA LEU A 90 -0.70 10.98 4.95
C LEU A 90 -0.23 11.15 6.40
N TYR A 91 1.08 11.19 6.66
CA TYR A 91 1.61 11.42 8.00
C TYR A 91 1.18 12.77 8.55
N LEU A 92 1.32 13.84 7.78
CA LEU A 92 0.87 15.17 8.18
C LEU A 92 -0.63 15.20 8.46
N ALA A 93 -1.44 14.58 7.61
CA ALA A 93 -2.89 14.50 7.80
C ALA A 93 -3.27 13.72 9.07
N MET A 94 -2.60 12.59 9.34
CA MET A 94 -2.81 11.81 10.56
C MET A 94 -2.37 12.58 11.81
N ILE A 95 -1.19 13.20 11.80
CA ILE A 95 -0.67 14.06 12.89
C ILE A 95 -1.64 15.21 13.18
N ALA A 96 -2.16 15.87 12.14
CA ALA A 96 -3.13 16.95 12.25
C ALA A 96 -4.47 16.44 12.83
N ALA A 97 -4.97 15.30 12.35
CA ALA A 97 -6.18 14.67 12.88
C ALA A 97 -6.03 14.30 14.37
N MET A 98 -4.89 13.74 14.76
CA MET A 98 -4.56 13.42 16.15
C MET A 98 -4.54 14.68 17.02
N SER A 99 -3.92 15.76 16.54
CA SER A 99 -3.87 17.06 17.23
C SER A 99 -5.25 17.68 17.41
N GLN A 100 -6.15 17.46 16.45
CA GLN A 100 -7.55 17.89 16.49
C GLN A 100 -8.49 16.89 17.19
N ARG A 101 -7.97 15.80 17.77
CA ARG A 101 -8.75 14.70 18.39
C ARG A 101 -9.80 14.09 17.46
N LYS A 102 -9.52 14.08 16.15
CA LYS A 102 -10.33 13.41 15.12
C LYS A 102 -9.80 12.01 14.85
N SER A 103 -10.69 11.11 14.41
CA SER A 103 -10.27 9.78 13.99
C SER A 103 -9.39 9.86 12.74
N TYR A 104 -8.23 9.22 12.80
CA TYR A 104 -7.30 9.08 11.67
C TYR A 104 -7.28 7.65 11.12
N ARG A 105 -8.10 6.76 11.68
CA ARG A 105 -8.09 5.31 11.44
C ARG A 105 -8.13 4.94 9.97
N ASN A 106 -9.02 5.56 9.18
CA ASN A 106 -9.16 5.24 7.76
C ASN A 106 -7.91 5.62 6.95
N LEU A 107 -7.30 6.78 7.24
CA LEU A 107 -6.02 7.19 6.66
C LEU A 107 -4.91 6.22 7.06
N GLY A 108 -4.89 5.81 8.34
CA GLY A 108 -3.94 4.82 8.85
C GLY A 108 -4.06 3.46 8.18
N LEU A 109 -5.27 2.97 7.90
CA LEU A 109 -5.47 1.70 7.19
C LEU A 109 -5.01 1.77 5.72
N PHE A 110 -5.29 2.88 5.04
CA PHE A 110 -4.77 3.12 3.69
C PHE A 110 -3.23 3.18 3.69
N TRP A 111 -2.65 3.96 4.61
CA TRP A 111 -1.20 4.04 4.82
C TRP A 111 -0.59 2.66 5.10
N LEU A 112 -1.21 1.88 5.99
CA LEU A 112 -0.73 0.55 6.37
C LEU A 112 -0.58 -0.35 5.15
N GLY A 113 -1.59 -0.40 4.28
CA GLY A 113 -1.54 -1.23 3.08
C GLY A 113 -0.54 -0.72 2.05
N SER A 114 -0.52 0.59 1.82
CA SER A 114 0.42 1.27 0.93
C SER A 114 1.87 0.96 1.33
N LEU A 115 2.19 1.12 2.60
CA LEU A 115 3.53 0.86 3.10
C LEU A 115 3.88 -0.63 3.16
N THR A 116 2.93 -1.49 3.53
CA THR A 116 3.13 -2.95 3.52
C THR A 116 3.50 -3.44 2.12
N MET A 117 2.79 -2.96 1.10
CA MET A 117 3.06 -3.36 -0.28
C MET A 117 4.45 -2.91 -0.74
N SER A 118 4.82 -1.66 -0.43
CA SER A 118 6.15 -1.12 -0.74
C SER A 118 7.25 -1.99 -0.15
N ILE A 119 7.18 -2.28 1.16
CA ILE A 119 8.16 -3.13 1.86
C ILE A 119 8.21 -4.54 1.26
N LEU A 120 7.06 -5.18 1.04
CA LEU A 120 7.01 -6.56 0.55
C LEU A 120 7.65 -6.68 -0.84
N VAL A 121 7.28 -5.80 -1.77
CA VAL A 121 7.84 -5.82 -3.12
C VAL A 121 9.33 -5.51 -3.09
N PHE A 122 9.73 -4.48 -2.37
CA PHE A 122 11.11 -4.03 -2.32
C PHE A 122 12.04 -5.05 -1.66
N LEU A 123 11.68 -5.58 -0.49
CA LEU A 123 12.53 -6.54 0.22
C LEU A 123 12.61 -7.87 -0.53
N ILE A 124 11.49 -8.43 -0.99
CA ILE A 124 11.51 -9.71 -1.71
C ILE A 124 12.23 -9.53 -3.06
N GLY A 125 12.02 -8.42 -3.76
CA GLY A 125 12.72 -8.12 -5.01
C GLY A 125 14.24 -8.01 -4.82
N ASN A 126 14.70 -7.38 -3.74
CA ASN A 126 16.13 -7.36 -3.39
C ASN A 126 16.69 -8.75 -3.09
N LEU A 127 15.90 -9.63 -2.46
CA LEU A 127 16.30 -10.99 -2.12
C LEU A 127 16.41 -11.93 -3.32
N ILE A 128 15.54 -11.78 -4.34
CA ILE A 128 15.49 -12.72 -5.47
C ILE A 128 16.04 -12.14 -6.77
N GLY A 129 16.14 -10.81 -6.87
CA GLY A 129 16.57 -10.12 -8.07
C GLY A 129 18.08 -10.00 -8.20
N LYS A 130 18.50 -9.09 -9.08
CA LYS A 130 19.90 -8.79 -9.43
C LYS A 130 20.82 -8.53 -8.21
N TYR A 131 20.28 -8.03 -7.11
CA TYR A 131 21.06 -7.66 -5.91
C TYR A 131 21.18 -8.79 -4.87
N SER A 132 20.57 -9.96 -5.12
CA SER A 132 20.52 -11.10 -4.19
C SER A 132 21.90 -11.60 -3.72
N SER A 133 22.92 -11.52 -4.58
CA SER A 133 24.27 -11.96 -4.24
C SER A 133 25.04 -11.01 -3.32
N ASN A 134 24.58 -9.76 -3.16
CA ASN A 134 25.27 -8.67 -2.46
C ASN A 134 24.39 -8.03 -1.38
N ILE A 135 23.63 -8.84 -0.64
CA ILE A 135 22.79 -8.34 0.45
C ILE A 135 23.68 -7.85 1.60
N SER A 136 23.72 -6.53 1.80
CA SER A 136 24.43 -5.90 2.92
C SER A 136 23.81 -6.29 4.27
N PRO A 137 24.59 -6.41 5.36
CA PRO A 137 24.04 -6.53 6.71
C PRO A 137 23.05 -5.41 7.08
N ALA A 138 23.15 -4.24 6.42
CA ALA A 138 22.18 -3.15 6.55
C ALA A 138 20.75 -3.57 6.18
N PHE A 139 20.58 -4.61 5.37
CA PHE A 139 19.27 -5.18 5.04
C PHE A 139 18.50 -5.66 6.28
N LEU A 140 19.19 -6.06 7.36
CA LEU A 140 18.56 -6.42 8.63
C LEU A 140 17.94 -5.23 9.37
N LEU A 141 18.32 -3.99 9.02
CA LEU A 141 17.70 -2.78 9.56
C LEU A 141 16.23 -2.61 9.12
N ASN A 142 15.78 -3.38 8.13
CA ASN A 142 14.36 -3.46 7.76
C ASN A 142 13.51 -4.24 8.79
N LEU A 143 14.12 -5.08 9.65
CA LEU A 143 13.39 -5.88 10.64
C LEU A 143 12.66 -5.01 11.68
N PRO A 144 13.31 -4.02 12.34
CA PRO A 144 12.59 -3.05 13.18
C PRO A 144 11.44 -2.35 12.46
N TYR A 145 11.61 -2.01 11.18
CA TYR A 145 10.59 -1.33 10.38
C TYR A 145 9.34 -2.21 10.20
N ILE A 146 9.53 -3.49 9.86
CA ILE A 146 8.45 -4.48 9.76
C ILE A 146 7.76 -4.67 11.11
N LEU A 147 8.52 -4.77 12.21
CA LEU A 147 7.96 -4.94 13.54
C LEU A 147 7.10 -3.74 13.96
N ILE A 148 7.57 -2.52 13.69
CA ILE A 148 6.80 -1.28 13.91
C ILE A 148 5.54 -1.28 13.06
N LEU A 149 5.61 -1.70 11.79
CA LEU A 149 4.46 -1.76 10.90
C LEU A 149 3.41 -2.76 11.39
N ILE A 150 3.82 -3.97 11.80
CA ILE A 150 2.92 -4.99 12.35
C ILE A 150 2.24 -4.46 13.62
N TRP A 151 3.02 -3.90 14.53
CA TRP A 151 2.50 -3.31 15.76
C TRP A 151 1.52 -2.16 15.47
N ALA A 152 1.85 -1.27 14.53
CA ALA A 152 1.00 -0.17 14.14
C ALA A 152 -0.29 -0.65 13.48
N GLY A 153 -0.20 -1.67 12.63
CA GLY A 153 -1.37 -2.33 12.04
C GLY A 153 -2.30 -2.89 13.09
N VAL A 154 -1.79 -3.67 14.06
CA VAL A 154 -2.60 -4.20 15.17
C VAL A 154 -3.30 -3.08 15.92
N ARG A 155 -2.60 -1.99 16.23
CA ARG A 155 -3.18 -0.82 16.91
C ARG A 155 -4.28 -0.15 16.08
N LEU A 156 -4.08 0.04 14.78
CA LEU A 156 -5.07 0.63 13.88
C LEU A 156 -6.35 -0.22 13.78
N PHE A 157 -6.22 -1.55 13.70
CA PHE A 157 -7.37 -2.45 13.68
C PHE A 157 -8.11 -2.50 15.02
N GLN A 158 -7.41 -2.30 16.14
CA GLN A 158 -8.02 -2.21 17.47
C GLN A 158 -8.77 -0.89 17.71
N GLN A 159 -8.51 0.15 16.91
CA GLN A 159 -9.25 1.41 17.04
C GLN A 159 -10.72 1.23 16.66
N PRO A 160 -11.64 1.85 17.42
CA PRO A 160 -13.06 1.77 17.11
C PRO A 160 -13.35 2.40 15.75
N ARG A 161 -14.23 1.74 14.99
CA ARG A 161 -14.72 2.27 13.72
C ARG A 161 -15.64 3.46 14.01
N ALA A 162 -15.42 4.57 13.31
CA ALA A 162 -16.40 5.64 13.26
C ALA A 162 -17.63 5.14 12.48
N LEU A 163 -18.62 4.63 13.20
CA LEU A 163 -19.89 4.19 12.62
C LEU A 163 -20.77 5.41 12.42
N PRO A 164 -21.37 5.62 11.23
CA PRO A 164 -22.44 6.58 11.10
C PRO A 164 -23.59 6.18 12.04
N CYS A 165 -24.33 7.15 12.56
CA CYS A 165 -25.54 6.88 13.35
C CYS A 165 -26.63 6.26 12.46
N LEU A 166 -26.56 4.93 12.27
CA LEU A 166 -27.50 4.14 11.50
C LEU A 166 -28.37 3.32 12.46
N THR A 167 -29.68 3.31 12.23
CA THR A 167 -30.59 2.45 12.99
C THR A 167 -30.51 1.00 12.51
N VAL A 168 -30.92 0.06 13.37
CA VAL A 168 -30.98 -1.35 13.00
C VAL A 168 -31.94 -1.56 11.82
N GLU A 169 -33.06 -0.83 11.77
CA GLU A 169 -34.00 -0.93 10.65
C GLU A 169 -33.35 -0.48 9.33
N GLN A 170 -32.54 0.59 9.35
CA GLN A 170 -31.84 1.07 8.15
C GLN A 170 -30.83 0.04 7.63
N VAL A 171 -30.09 -0.61 8.53
CA VAL A 171 -29.16 -1.69 8.16
C VAL A 171 -29.93 -2.87 7.55
N GLU A 172 -31.01 -3.32 8.20
CA GLU A 172 -31.83 -4.41 7.66
C GLU A 172 -32.45 -4.08 6.30
N GLN A 173 -32.94 -2.85 6.11
CA GLN A 173 -33.51 -2.41 4.84
C GLN A 173 -32.49 -2.49 3.71
N GLU A 174 -31.26 -2.03 3.93
CA GLU A 174 -30.19 -2.14 2.93
C GLU A 174 -29.79 -3.60 2.68
N GLN A 175 -29.75 -4.44 3.71
CA GLN A 175 -29.37 -5.85 3.60
C GLN A 175 -30.41 -6.72 2.88
N ARG A 176 -31.69 -6.31 2.91
CA ARG A 176 -32.78 -6.97 2.17
C ARG A 176 -32.73 -6.70 0.66
N LYS A 177 -32.00 -5.67 0.22
CA LYS A 177 -31.90 -5.33 -1.20
C LYS A 177 -31.09 -6.37 -1.96
N TRP A 178 -31.69 -6.90 -3.01
CA TRP A 178 -30.99 -7.74 -3.97
C TRP A 178 -29.95 -6.94 -4.74
N LEU A 179 -28.96 -7.61 -5.35
CA LEU A 179 -27.88 -6.94 -6.07
C LEU A 179 -28.37 -6.06 -7.23
N HIS A 180 -29.43 -6.47 -7.95
CA HIS A 180 -30.01 -5.68 -9.04
C HIS A 180 -30.67 -4.36 -8.55
N GLN A 181 -31.04 -4.28 -7.26
CA GLN A 181 -31.55 -3.07 -6.62
C GLN A 181 -30.42 -2.16 -6.14
N ARG A 182 -29.16 -2.58 -6.29
CA ARG A 182 -27.94 -1.88 -5.88
C ARG A 182 -27.02 -1.72 -7.11
N PRO A 183 -27.35 -0.82 -8.07
CA PRO A 183 -26.64 -0.72 -9.34
C PRO A 183 -25.15 -0.39 -9.19
N HIS A 184 -24.76 0.37 -8.17
CA HIS A 184 -23.34 0.63 -7.86
C HIS A 184 -22.60 -0.65 -7.44
N ASP A 185 -23.24 -1.53 -6.67
CA ASP A 185 -22.64 -2.79 -6.24
C ASP A 185 -22.55 -3.77 -7.41
N LEU A 186 -23.56 -3.78 -8.29
CA LEU A 186 -23.51 -4.55 -9.54
C LEU A 186 -22.37 -4.09 -10.46
N ALA A 187 -22.23 -2.78 -10.67
CA ALA A 187 -21.14 -2.22 -11.46
C ALA A 187 -19.77 -2.56 -10.84
N LEU A 188 -19.64 -2.47 -9.52
CA LEU A 188 -18.42 -2.86 -8.81
C LEU A 188 -18.12 -4.35 -8.96
N VAL A 189 -19.11 -5.24 -8.91
CA VAL A 189 -18.90 -6.67 -9.17
C VAL A 189 -18.32 -6.88 -10.57
N LEU A 190 -18.85 -6.22 -11.59
CA LEU A 190 -18.33 -6.32 -12.96
C LEU A 190 -16.89 -5.78 -13.06
N VAL A 191 -16.60 -4.63 -12.45
CA VAL A 191 -15.25 -4.05 -12.41
C VAL A 191 -14.28 -5.00 -11.69
N LEU A 192 -14.66 -5.54 -10.53
CA LEU A 192 -13.80 -6.45 -9.77
C LEU A 192 -13.57 -7.77 -10.50
N LEU A 193 -14.54 -8.26 -11.27
CA LEU A 193 -14.33 -9.43 -12.15
C LEU A 193 -13.29 -9.13 -13.23
N LEU A 194 -13.37 -7.98 -13.89
CA LEU A 194 -12.37 -7.57 -14.88
C LEU A 194 -10.98 -7.41 -14.26
N VAL A 195 -10.89 -6.74 -13.11
CA VAL A 195 -9.64 -6.58 -12.35
C VAL A 195 -9.08 -7.96 -11.97
N ALA A 196 -9.90 -8.87 -11.44
CA ALA A 196 -9.49 -10.21 -11.06
C ALA A 196 -9.00 -11.03 -12.26
N SER A 197 -9.69 -10.99 -13.39
CA SER A 197 -9.25 -11.66 -14.63
C SER A 197 -7.91 -11.12 -15.11
N PHE A 198 -7.71 -9.80 -15.06
CA PHE A 198 -6.45 -9.18 -15.45
C PHE A 198 -5.31 -9.46 -14.45
N THR A 199 -5.60 -9.49 -13.15
CA THR A 199 -4.65 -9.92 -12.12
C THR A 199 -4.19 -11.36 -12.38
N PHE A 200 -5.13 -12.27 -12.64
CA PHE A 200 -4.83 -13.65 -12.96
C PHE A 200 -3.96 -13.75 -14.20
N PHE A 201 -4.33 -13.05 -15.28
CA PHE A 201 -3.56 -13.02 -16.52
C PHE A 201 -2.12 -12.54 -16.29
N ARG A 202 -1.90 -11.39 -15.63
CA ARG A 202 -0.55 -10.91 -15.31
C ARG A 202 0.24 -11.88 -14.43
N GLY A 203 -0.44 -12.56 -13.52
CA GLY A 203 0.15 -13.64 -12.71
C GLY A 203 0.65 -14.80 -13.58
N MET A 204 -0.14 -15.24 -14.55
CA MET A 204 0.25 -16.29 -15.50
C MET A 204 1.41 -15.84 -16.40
N VAL A 205 1.42 -14.57 -16.82
CA VAL A 205 2.52 -13.99 -17.60
C VAL A 205 3.84 -14.11 -16.85
N VAL A 206 3.89 -13.70 -15.58
CA VAL A 206 5.14 -13.76 -14.80
C VAL A 206 5.53 -15.16 -14.34
N LEU A 207 4.59 -16.12 -14.38
CA LEU A 207 4.85 -17.54 -14.18
C LEU A 207 5.27 -18.26 -15.48
N ASP A 208 5.61 -17.50 -16.52
CA ASP A 208 6.13 -18.00 -17.79
C ASP A 208 5.16 -18.96 -18.50
N CYS A 209 3.85 -18.65 -18.45
CA CYS A 209 2.81 -19.39 -19.15
C CYS A 209 3.08 -19.43 -20.67
N PRO A 210 3.04 -20.61 -21.32
CA PRO A 210 3.42 -20.77 -22.73
C PRO A 210 2.38 -20.26 -23.73
N ALA A 211 1.28 -19.64 -23.29
CA ALA A 211 0.24 -19.14 -24.18
C ALA A 211 0.75 -17.94 -25.01
N ASP A 212 0.37 -17.89 -26.30
CA ASP A 212 0.78 -16.83 -27.23
C ASP A 212 0.43 -15.43 -26.70
N SER A 213 -0.73 -15.26 -26.08
CA SER A 213 -1.15 -13.99 -25.48
C SER A 213 -0.27 -13.55 -24.31
N CYS A 214 0.27 -14.49 -23.53
CA CYS A 214 1.20 -14.18 -22.45
C CYS A 214 2.56 -13.76 -23.00
N PHE A 215 3.02 -14.45 -24.04
CA PHE A 215 4.25 -14.10 -24.75
C PHE A 215 4.15 -12.71 -25.39
N GLU A 216 3.10 -12.45 -26.17
CA GLU A 216 2.89 -11.15 -26.81
C GLU A 216 2.85 -10.02 -25.77
N TYR A 217 2.13 -10.22 -24.67
CA TYR A 217 2.01 -9.23 -23.61
C TYR A 217 3.35 -8.89 -22.94
N ILE A 218 4.14 -9.91 -22.56
CA ILE A 218 5.39 -9.68 -21.82
C ILE A 218 6.52 -9.10 -22.69
N TYR A 219 6.43 -9.22 -24.01
CA TYR A 219 7.43 -8.66 -24.92
C TYR A 219 7.00 -7.32 -25.53
N GLN A 220 5.72 -7.14 -25.82
CA GLN A 220 5.23 -5.97 -26.55
C GLN A 220 4.51 -4.95 -25.67
N HIS A 221 3.85 -5.38 -24.59
CA HIS A 221 3.05 -4.49 -23.75
C HIS A 221 3.75 -4.10 -22.45
N GLU A 222 4.25 -5.08 -21.70
CA GLU A 222 4.89 -4.86 -20.39
C GLU A 222 6.23 -5.60 -20.26
N PRO A 223 7.25 -5.18 -21.03
CA PRO A 223 8.58 -5.78 -20.94
C PRO A 223 9.26 -5.57 -19.59
N TYR A 224 8.80 -4.60 -18.79
CA TYR A 224 9.28 -4.37 -17.43
C TYR A 224 9.12 -5.61 -16.53
N LEU A 225 8.11 -6.46 -16.78
CA LEU A 225 7.92 -7.71 -16.03
C LEU A 225 9.12 -8.68 -16.13
N ARG A 226 9.99 -8.50 -17.13
CA ARG A 226 11.21 -9.30 -17.35
C ARG A 226 12.47 -8.66 -16.73
N ASP A 227 12.37 -7.50 -16.10
CA ASP A 227 13.53 -6.80 -15.55
C ASP A 227 14.21 -7.66 -14.46
N PRO A 228 15.55 -7.89 -14.54
CA PRO A 228 16.29 -8.68 -13.56
C PRO A 228 16.27 -8.12 -12.13
N VAL A 229 15.84 -6.88 -11.89
CA VAL A 229 15.62 -6.38 -10.51
C VAL A 229 14.45 -7.07 -9.80
N ALA A 230 13.60 -7.80 -10.52
CA ALA A 230 12.53 -8.67 -10.02
C ALA A 230 11.36 -8.00 -9.27
N TYR A 231 11.42 -6.71 -8.89
CA TYR A 231 10.29 -6.00 -8.28
C TYR A 231 8.95 -6.16 -9.03
N PRO A 232 8.86 -5.94 -10.36
CA PRO A 232 7.59 -6.12 -11.08
C PRO A 232 7.10 -7.56 -11.06
N LYS A 233 8.01 -8.54 -11.14
CA LYS A 233 7.70 -9.97 -11.03
C LYS A 233 7.10 -10.28 -9.66
N VAL A 234 7.76 -9.83 -8.57
CA VAL A 234 7.28 -9.99 -7.20
C VAL A 234 5.90 -9.35 -7.01
N GLN A 235 5.71 -8.13 -7.51
CA GLN A 235 4.43 -7.44 -7.42
C GLN A 235 3.29 -8.24 -8.06
N MET A 236 3.50 -8.78 -9.27
CA MET A 236 2.48 -9.60 -9.94
C MET A 236 2.21 -10.91 -9.19
N LEU A 237 3.21 -11.52 -8.55
CA LEU A 237 3.01 -12.70 -7.72
C LEU A 237 2.23 -12.39 -6.44
N ILE A 238 2.53 -11.27 -5.77
CA ILE A 238 1.74 -10.80 -4.61
C ILE A 238 0.29 -10.56 -5.04
N TYR A 239 0.09 -9.95 -6.20
CA TYR A 239 -1.25 -9.76 -6.73
C TYR A 239 -1.96 -11.08 -7.01
N LEU A 240 -1.30 -12.04 -7.65
CA LEU A 240 -1.88 -13.35 -7.96
C LEU A 240 -2.23 -14.14 -6.69
N PHE A 241 -1.35 -14.17 -5.69
CA PHE A 241 -1.52 -15.04 -4.53
C PHE A 241 -2.30 -14.41 -3.37
N TYR A 242 -2.33 -13.08 -3.26
CA TYR A 242 -2.97 -12.39 -2.14
C TYR A 242 -4.11 -11.46 -2.58
N ILE A 243 -3.89 -10.63 -3.61
CA ILE A 243 -4.90 -9.68 -4.04
C ILE A 243 -6.04 -10.37 -4.81
N LEU A 244 -5.75 -11.32 -5.70
CA LEU A 244 -6.76 -12.02 -6.46
C LEU A 244 -7.77 -12.79 -5.58
N PRO A 245 -7.33 -13.62 -4.59
CA PRO A 245 -8.27 -14.21 -3.65
C PRO A 245 -9.09 -13.18 -2.89
N PHE A 246 -8.47 -12.05 -2.51
CA PHE A 246 -9.17 -10.96 -1.84
C PHE A 246 -10.24 -10.31 -2.74
N LEU A 247 -9.95 -10.07 -4.03
CA LEU A 247 -10.93 -9.56 -5.00
C LEU A 247 -12.15 -10.47 -5.09
N CYS A 248 -11.93 -11.80 -5.13
CA CYS A 248 -13.01 -12.79 -5.09
C CYS A 248 -13.84 -12.70 -3.79
N LEU A 249 -13.17 -12.53 -2.64
CA LEU A 249 -13.86 -12.31 -1.36
C LEU A 249 -14.66 -11.00 -1.34
N CYS A 250 -14.17 -9.95 -1.98
CA CYS A 250 -14.91 -8.69 -2.11
C CYS A 250 -16.14 -8.81 -3.01
N ILE A 251 -16.05 -9.55 -4.13
CA ILE A 251 -17.21 -9.88 -4.95
C ILE A 251 -18.25 -10.63 -4.10
N TYR A 252 -17.81 -11.63 -3.33
CA TYR A 252 -18.67 -12.31 -2.37
C TYR A 252 -19.29 -11.33 -1.36
N GLY A 253 -18.50 -10.41 -0.80
CA GLY A 253 -18.96 -9.42 0.17
C GLY A 253 -19.93 -8.36 -0.38
N LEU A 254 -19.94 -8.10 -1.69
CA LEU A 254 -20.95 -7.25 -2.34
C LEU A 254 -22.29 -7.99 -2.50
N VAL A 255 -22.23 -9.31 -2.68
CA VAL A 255 -23.42 -10.17 -2.81
C VAL A 255 -24.00 -10.52 -1.45
N ARG A 256 -23.17 -10.79 -0.44
CA ARG A 256 -23.58 -11.25 0.88
C ARG A 256 -23.51 -10.13 1.93
N PRO A 257 -24.65 -9.77 2.56
CA PRO A 257 -24.68 -8.74 3.59
C PRO A 257 -23.90 -9.15 4.84
N GLY A 258 -23.52 -8.16 5.65
CA GLY A 258 -22.90 -8.39 6.97
C GLY A 258 -21.41 -8.72 6.96
N CYS A 259 -20.73 -8.56 5.81
CA CYS A 259 -19.28 -8.73 5.70
C CYS A 259 -18.51 -7.59 6.37
N SER A 260 -18.50 -7.57 7.71
CA SER A 260 -17.97 -6.48 8.53
C SER A 260 -16.45 -6.24 8.40
N TRP A 261 -15.71 -7.26 7.95
CA TRP A 261 -14.28 -7.19 7.65
C TRP A 261 -13.97 -6.38 6.39
N MET A 262 -14.90 -6.31 5.44
CA MET A 262 -14.65 -5.80 4.09
C MET A 262 -14.28 -4.30 4.05
N PRO A 263 -14.96 -3.39 4.80
CA PRO A 263 -14.60 -1.98 4.77
C PRO A 263 -13.14 -1.69 5.15
N ASP A 264 -12.63 -2.34 6.21
CA ASP A 264 -11.27 -2.07 6.67
C ASP A 264 -10.23 -2.65 5.70
N TRP A 265 -10.42 -3.89 5.26
CA TRP A 265 -9.50 -4.51 4.32
C TRP A 265 -9.54 -3.87 2.93
N SER A 266 -10.69 -3.33 2.50
CA SER A 266 -10.78 -2.59 1.25
C SER A 266 -9.89 -1.35 1.25
N LEU A 267 -9.76 -0.66 2.40
CA LEU A 267 -8.84 0.49 2.55
C LEU A 267 -7.37 0.06 2.50
N VAL A 268 -7.03 -1.02 3.21
CA VAL A 268 -5.67 -1.57 3.18
C VAL A 268 -5.29 -1.95 1.75
N VAL A 269 -6.15 -2.70 1.04
CA VAL A 269 -5.87 -3.11 -0.33
C VAL A 269 -5.87 -1.94 -1.30
N ALA A 270 -6.73 -0.93 -1.10
CA ALA A 270 -6.70 0.30 -1.87
C ALA A 270 -5.34 1.02 -1.73
N GLY A 271 -4.81 1.15 -0.52
CA GLY A 271 -3.48 1.71 -0.29
C GLY A 271 -2.38 0.89 -0.97
N ALA A 272 -2.41 -0.43 -0.78
CA ALA A 272 -1.44 -1.36 -1.37
C ALA A 272 -1.39 -1.24 -2.90
N VAL A 273 -2.56 -1.29 -3.54
CA VAL A 273 -2.65 -1.20 -5.01
C VAL A 273 -2.25 0.19 -5.50
N ALA A 274 -2.61 1.26 -4.79
CA ALA A 274 -2.22 2.62 -5.19
C ALA A 274 -0.70 2.79 -5.25
N GLN A 275 0.01 2.39 -4.20
CA GLN A 275 1.47 2.44 -4.15
C GLN A 275 2.11 1.58 -5.23
N ALA A 276 1.69 0.32 -5.31
CA ALA A 276 2.27 -0.63 -6.27
C ALA A 276 2.02 -0.24 -7.72
N GLN A 277 0.85 0.33 -8.05
CA GLN A 277 0.57 0.81 -9.40
C GLN A 277 1.39 2.05 -9.74
N PHE A 278 1.55 2.99 -8.81
CA PHE A 278 2.41 4.15 -9.01
C PHE A 278 3.86 3.74 -9.27
N SER A 279 4.42 2.87 -8.41
CA SER A 279 5.80 2.39 -8.58
C SER A 279 5.97 1.57 -9.86
N HIS A 280 5.00 0.72 -10.23
CA HIS A 280 5.05 -0.07 -11.47
C HIS A 280 5.01 0.82 -12.71
N LEU A 281 4.05 1.75 -12.78
CA LEU A 281 3.91 2.70 -13.89
C LEU A 281 5.17 3.55 -14.06
N GLY A 282 5.61 4.20 -12.98
CA GLY A 282 6.78 5.05 -13.01
C GLY A 282 8.04 4.28 -13.39
N SER A 283 8.23 3.08 -12.83
CA SER A 283 9.42 2.28 -13.13
C SER A 283 9.44 1.80 -14.57
N SER A 284 8.30 1.39 -15.11
CA SER A 284 8.22 0.89 -16.49
C SER A 284 8.58 1.97 -17.53
N LEU A 285 8.36 3.24 -17.18
CA LEU A 285 8.62 4.41 -18.04
C LEU A 285 9.93 5.14 -17.69
N HIS A 286 10.57 4.79 -16.58
CA HIS A 286 11.74 5.51 -16.10
C HIS A 286 12.96 5.27 -16.98
N SER A 287 13.75 6.32 -17.21
CA SER A 287 15.01 6.26 -18.00
C SER A 287 16.07 5.32 -17.41
N ARG A 288 15.97 5.01 -16.12
CA ARG A 288 16.88 4.08 -15.40
C ARG A 288 16.50 2.62 -15.55
N THR A 289 15.29 2.31 -16.02
CA THR A 289 14.95 0.96 -16.45
C THR A 289 15.70 0.68 -17.75
N PRO A 290 16.40 -0.46 -17.91
CA PRO A 290 17.15 -0.70 -19.14
C PRO A 290 16.21 -0.75 -20.36
N PHE A 291 16.66 -0.20 -21.49
CA PHE A 291 15.87 -0.07 -22.72
C PHE A 291 15.07 -1.34 -23.13
N PRO A 292 15.62 -2.58 -23.07
CA PRO A 292 14.86 -3.79 -23.42
C PRO A 292 13.67 -4.12 -22.49
N TYR A 293 13.58 -3.46 -21.35
CA TYR A 293 12.55 -3.63 -20.32
C TYR A 293 11.67 -2.38 -20.14
N GLN A 294 11.97 -1.26 -20.82
CA GLN A 294 11.11 -0.08 -20.79
C GLN A 294 9.85 -0.31 -21.64
N THR A 295 8.72 0.25 -21.21
CA THR A 295 7.49 0.19 -22.01
C THR A 295 7.69 0.93 -23.34
N PRO A 296 7.44 0.30 -24.50
CA PRO A 296 7.57 0.93 -25.81
C PRO A 296 6.60 2.12 -26.00
N GLU A 297 7.05 3.18 -26.69
CA GLU A 297 6.27 4.41 -26.88
C GLU A 297 4.93 4.19 -27.60
N ASP A 298 4.88 3.23 -28.52
CA ASP A 298 3.69 2.88 -29.30
C ASP A 298 2.55 2.32 -28.45
N VAL A 299 2.86 1.73 -27.29
CA VAL A 299 1.86 1.15 -26.37
C VAL A 299 1.63 1.97 -25.10
N TRP A 300 2.29 3.13 -24.93
CA TRP A 300 2.20 3.94 -23.71
C TRP A 300 0.77 4.23 -23.26
N TRP A 301 -0.09 4.68 -24.18
CA TRP A 301 -1.47 5.03 -23.82
C TRP A 301 -2.28 3.80 -23.39
N SER A 302 -2.13 2.68 -24.09
CA SER A 302 -2.75 1.41 -23.73
C SER A 302 -2.29 0.96 -22.34
N PHE A 303 -0.98 0.99 -22.10
CA PHE A 303 -0.36 0.66 -20.82
C PHE A 303 -0.86 1.57 -19.69
N LEU A 304 -0.87 2.89 -19.88
CA LEU A 304 -1.32 3.85 -18.87
C LEU A 304 -2.80 3.66 -18.55
N ILE A 305 -3.66 3.57 -19.56
CA ILE A 305 -5.11 3.42 -19.38
C ILE A 305 -5.42 2.12 -18.63
N THR A 306 -4.82 1.00 -19.04
CA THR A 306 -5.08 -0.31 -18.41
C THR A 306 -4.64 -0.34 -16.94
N ASN A 307 -3.46 0.21 -16.62
CA ASN A 307 -2.98 0.27 -15.23
C ASN A 307 -3.76 1.25 -14.37
N VAL A 308 -4.17 2.41 -14.90
CA VAL A 308 -5.04 3.35 -14.17
C VAL A 308 -6.40 2.71 -13.90
N LEU A 309 -7.03 2.09 -14.91
CA LEU A 309 -8.30 1.37 -14.73
C LEU A 309 -8.18 0.24 -13.71
N TYR A 310 -7.08 -0.50 -13.73
CA TYR A 310 -6.79 -1.52 -12.73
C TYR A 310 -6.70 -0.92 -11.31
N ALA A 311 -5.96 0.18 -11.16
CA ALA A 311 -5.80 0.87 -9.88
C ALA A 311 -7.13 1.37 -9.32
N LEU A 312 -8.06 1.81 -10.18
CA LEU A 312 -9.35 2.39 -9.79
C LEU A 312 -10.28 1.39 -9.08
N GLY A 313 -10.27 0.11 -9.46
CA GLY A 313 -11.19 -0.90 -8.91
C GLY A 313 -11.18 -0.96 -7.37
N PRO A 314 -10.02 -1.21 -6.74
CA PRO A 314 -9.88 -1.18 -5.27
C PRO A 314 -10.22 0.18 -4.64
N GLN A 315 -9.93 1.31 -5.30
CA GLN A 315 -10.29 2.64 -4.78
C GLN A 315 -11.80 2.84 -4.74
N LEU A 316 -12.50 2.49 -5.82
CA LEU A 316 -13.95 2.59 -5.92
C LEU A 316 -14.64 1.69 -4.88
N LEU A 317 -14.08 0.51 -4.63
CA LEU A 317 -14.55 -0.40 -3.59
C LEU A 317 -14.40 0.21 -2.19
N ALA A 318 -13.22 0.75 -1.88
CA ALA A 318 -12.98 1.41 -0.60
C ALA A 318 -13.89 2.62 -0.41
N ALA A 319 -14.07 3.45 -1.45
CA ALA A 319 -14.99 4.58 -1.45
C ALA A 319 -16.44 4.12 -1.20
N ARG A 320 -16.88 3.04 -1.85
CA ARG A 320 -18.20 2.45 -1.64
C ARG A 320 -18.41 1.97 -0.20
N CYS A 321 -17.40 1.34 0.39
CA CYS A 321 -17.45 0.89 1.77
C CYS A 321 -17.48 2.06 2.77
N LEU A 322 -16.78 3.16 2.47
CA LEU A 322 -16.76 4.37 3.30
C LEU A 322 -18.06 5.18 3.20
N CYS A 323 -18.56 5.42 1.98
CA CYS A 323 -19.71 6.29 1.74
C CYS A 323 -21.04 5.63 2.10
N SER A 324 -21.13 4.30 2.11
CA SER A 324 -22.39 3.58 2.35
C SER A 324 -22.17 2.25 3.10
N PRO A 325 -21.68 2.28 4.35
CA PRO A 325 -21.25 1.07 5.06
C PRO A 325 -22.40 0.14 5.46
N ALA A 326 -23.66 0.61 5.46
CA ALA A 326 -24.83 -0.06 6.02
C ALA A 326 -24.95 -1.55 5.62
N PHE A 327 -24.77 -1.87 4.35
CA PHE A 327 -24.86 -3.24 3.84
C PHE A 327 -23.87 -4.22 4.51
N PHE A 328 -22.68 -3.74 4.86
CA PHE A 328 -21.59 -4.54 5.42
C PHE A 328 -21.61 -4.63 6.95
N LEU A 329 -22.43 -3.81 7.61
CA LEU A 329 -22.50 -3.79 9.07
C LEU A 329 -23.17 -5.06 9.61
N PRO A 330 -22.75 -5.55 10.78
CA PRO A 330 -23.50 -6.60 11.46
C PRO A 330 -24.86 -6.05 11.89
N THR A 331 -25.93 -6.80 11.61
CA THR A 331 -27.21 -6.66 12.34
C THR A 331 -26.94 -7.01 13.81
N ALA A 332 -27.43 -6.21 14.76
CA ALA A 332 -27.03 -6.19 16.18
C ALA A 332 -26.81 -7.57 16.88
N PRO A 333 -26.00 -7.63 17.96
CA PRO A 333 -25.31 -8.85 18.39
C PRO A 333 -26.23 -9.86 19.10
N GLY A 334 -26.48 -11.00 18.44
CA GLY A 334 -26.86 -12.24 19.10
C GLY A 334 -25.71 -12.98 19.79
N SER A 335 -24.45 -12.52 19.65
CA SER A 335 -23.25 -13.30 20.04
C SER A 335 -22.40 -12.71 21.19
N LEU A 336 -22.82 -11.61 21.82
CA LEU A 336 -22.13 -11.05 23.01
C LEU A 336 -22.79 -11.42 24.36
N ARG A 337 -23.67 -12.45 24.38
CA ARG A 337 -24.34 -12.93 25.60
C ARG A 337 -23.58 -14.05 26.34
N GLY A 338 -22.29 -14.22 26.07
CA GLY A 338 -21.47 -15.29 26.66
C GLY A 338 -20.56 -14.88 27.83
N SER A 339 -20.44 -13.60 28.18
CA SER A 339 -19.52 -13.18 29.26
C SER A 339 -20.14 -12.17 30.21
N LYS A 340 -21.19 -12.62 30.92
CA LYS A 340 -21.53 -12.13 32.26
C LYS A 340 -22.18 -13.27 33.04
N LYS A 341 -21.37 -13.93 33.89
CA LYS A 341 -21.65 -14.39 35.25
C LYS A 341 -20.71 -15.54 35.57
N HIS A 342 -19.59 -15.27 36.21
CA HIS A 342 -19.19 -16.07 37.37
C HIS A 342 -18.91 -15.09 38.51
N GLN A 343 -19.56 -15.40 39.63
CA GLN A 343 -19.44 -14.79 40.93
C GLN A 343 -18.02 -14.91 41.46
#